data_AF-A0A942LT14-F1
#
_entry.id   AF-A0A942LT14-F1
#
_cell.length_a   1.000
_cell.length_b   1.000
_cell.length_c   1.000
_cell.angle_alpha   90.00
_cell.angle_beta   90.00
_cell.angle_gamma   90.00
#
_symmetry.space_group_name_H-M   'P 1'
#
loop_
_entity.id
_entity.type
_entity.pdbx_description
1 polymer ?
#
loop_
_entity_poly.entity_id
_entity_poly.type
_entity_poly.pdbx_seq_one_letter_code
_entity_poly.pdbx_strand_id
1 'polypeptide(L)'
;MYLLTIGLGAVLVLLGLGSYVGSGAQSVTALIPAFIGLPILILGLVAKNEGRRKIAIHIAIVLVLLGFIGTVPGVFKLFSHLGGAEIERLAAVYVQSIMAVLCFIYLIFAVKSFIDARRK
;
A
#
# COMPACT_ATOMS: atom_id res chain seq x y z
N MET A 1 13.08 -0.04 -10.03
CA MET A 1 11.79 0.54 -9.61
C MET A 1 10.61 -0.37 -9.91
N TYR A 2 10.38 -0.81 -11.15
CA TYR A 2 9.21 -1.63 -11.49
C TYR A 2 9.07 -2.93 -10.68
N LEU A 3 10.17 -3.60 -10.33
CA LEU A 3 10.14 -4.79 -9.45
C LEU A 3 9.61 -4.47 -8.04
N LEU A 4 9.96 -3.31 -7.47
CA LEU A 4 9.43 -2.87 -6.17
C LEU A 4 7.93 -2.57 -6.29
N THR A 5 7.50 -2.00 -7.41
CA THR A 5 6.07 -1.71 -7.68
C THR A 5 5.27 -3.02 -7.79
N ILE A 6 5.78 -4.02 -8.52
CA ILE A 6 5.18 -5.35 -8.60
C ILE A 6 5.12 -5.99 -7.22
N GLY A 7 6.24 -5.99 -6.49
CA GLY A 7 6.32 -6.58 -5.15
C GLY A 7 5.32 -5.95 -4.18
N LEU A 8 5.26 -4.62 -4.11
CA LEU A 8 4.29 -3.91 -3.28
C LEU A 8 2.85 -4.27 -3.66
N GLY A 9 2.52 -4.19 -4.95
CA GLY A 9 1.18 -4.50 -5.43
C GLY A 9 0.75 -5.92 -5.07
N ALA A 10 1.63 -6.91 -5.28
CA ALA A 10 1.38 -8.30 -4.93
C ALA A 10 1.17 -8.49 -3.42
N VAL A 11 2.03 -7.90 -2.58
CA VAL A 11 1.92 -7.98 -1.11
C VAL A 11 0.61 -7.35 -0.63
N LEU A 12 0.21 -6.20 -1.18
CA LEU A 12 -1.05 -5.55 -0.82
C LEU A 12 -2.29 -6.35 -1.25
N VAL A 13 -2.24 -6.99 -2.42
CA VAL A 13 -3.29 -7.93 -2.86
C VAL A 13 -3.40 -9.11 -1.89
N LEU A 14 -2.28 -9.72 -1.54
CA LEU A 14 -2.25 -10.84 -0.59
C LEU A 14 -2.73 -10.41 0.81
N LEU A 15 -2.34 -9.23 1.27
CA LEU A 15 -2.80 -8.67 2.55
C LEU A 15 -4.33 -8.48 2.57
N GLY A 16 -4.90 -7.90 1.50
CA GLY A 16 -6.34 -7.68 1.42
C GLY A 16 -7.14 -8.98 1.30
N LEU A 17 -6.71 -9.91 0.45
CA LEU A 17 -7.37 -11.21 0.32
C LEU A 17 -7.25 -12.04 1.60
N GLY A 18 -6.05 -12.10 2.18
CA GLY A 18 -5.78 -12.83 3.41
C GLY A 18 -6.57 -12.28 4.60
N SER A 19 -6.66 -10.96 4.74
CA SER A 19 -7.47 -10.34 5.80
C SER A 19 -8.98 -10.53 5.58
N TYR A 20 -9.45 -10.48 4.33
CA TYR A 20 -10.86 -10.76 4.03
C TYR A 20 -11.25 -12.20 4.40
N VAL A 21 -10.49 -13.19 3.94
CA VAL A 21 -10.73 -14.61 4.27
C VAL A 21 -10.57 -14.86 5.77
N GLY A 22 -9.53 -14.30 6.39
CA GLY A 22 -9.28 -14.42 7.84
C GLY A 22 -10.37 -13.79 8.70
N SER A 23 -11.11 -12.80 8.18
CA SER A 23 -12.28 -12.22 8.83
C SER A 23 -13.59 -13.01 8.60
N GLY A 24 -13.51 -14.22 8.05
CA GLY A 24 -14.69 -15.01 7.70
C GLY A 24 -15.47 -14.46 6.50
N ALA A 25 -14.81 -13.69 5.63
CA ALA A 25 -15.41 -13.05 4.46
C ALA A 25 -16.57 -12.06 4.77
N GLN A 26 -16.68 -11.59 6.01
CA GLN A 26 -17.76 -10.68 6.43
C GLN A 26 -17.41 -9.20 6.28
N SER A 27 -16.11 -8.85 6.21
CA SER A 27 -15.66 -7.46 6.18
C SER A 27 -15.11 -7.06 4.82
N VAL A 28 -15.97 -6.58 3.92
CA VAL A 28 -15.56 -6.09 2.58
C VAL A 28 -14.49 -5.00 2.66
N THR A 29 -14.50 -4.18 3.72
CA THR A 29 -13.47 -3.16 3.95
C THR A 29 -12.07 -3.74 4.18
N ALA A 30 -11.93 -5.04 4.50
CA ALA A 30 -10.64 -5.71 4.58
C ALA A 30 -9.96 -5.84 3.20
N LEU A 31 -10.72 -5.72 2.11
CA LEU A 31 -10.20 -5.76 0.74
C LEU A 31 -9.58 -4.44 0.27
N ILE A 32 -9.64 -3.35 1.06
CA ILE A 32 -9.06 -2.05 0.69
C ILE A 32 -7.58 -2.18 0.24
N PRO A 33 -6.69 -2.89 0.95
CA PRO A 33 -5.33 -3.11 0.48
C PRO A 33 -5.28 -3.78 -0.91
N ALA A 34 -6.15 -4.74 -1.20
CA ALA A 34 -6.18 -5.40 -2.51
C ALA A 34 -6.70 -4.48 -3.61
N PHE A 35 -7.70 -3.64 -3.33
CA PHE A 35 -8.21 -2.64 -4.28
C PHE A 35 -7.16 -1.61 -4.67
N ILE A 36 -6.24 -1.26 -3.76
CA ILE A 36 -5.10 -0.38 -4.05
C ILE A 36 -3.95 -1.17 -4.69
N GLY A 37 -3.66 -2.36 -4.17
CA GLY A 37 -2.55 -3.21 -4.59
C GLY A 37 -2.69 -3.72 -6.02
N LEU A 38 -3.89 -4.07 -6.47
CA LEU A 38 -4.12 -4.65 -7.80
C LEU A 38 -3.78 -3.66 -8.93
N PRO A 39 -4.27 -2.40 -8.94
CA PRO A 39 -3.82 -1.40 -9.90
C PRO A 39 -2.30 -1.16 -9.85
N ILE A 40 -1.70 -1.11 -8.66
CA ILE A 40 -0.24 -0.95 -8.51
C ILE A 40 0.51 -2.12 -9.15
N LEU A 41 0.05 -3.35 -8.92
CA LEU A 41 0.62 -4.56 -9.51
C LEU A 41 0.57 -4.50 -11.04
N ILE A 42 -0.60 -4.15 -11.60
CA ILE A 42 -0.78 -3.99 -13.05
C ILE A 42 0.17 -2.92 -13.60
N LEU A 43 0.26 -1.75 -12.95
CA LEU A 43 1.19 -0.68 -13.36
C LEU A 43 2.65 -1.12 -13.28
N GLY A 44 3.03 -1.90 -12.27
CA GLY A 44 4.35 -2.50 -12.15
C GLY A 44 4.67 -3.45 -13.32
N LEU A 45 3.69 -4.26 -13.74
CA LEU A 45 3.83 -5.13 -14.92
C LEU A 45 3.93 -4.32 -16.22
N VAL A 46 3.11 -3.28 -16.39
CA VAL A 46 3.18 -2.36 -17.53
C VAL A 46 4.54 -1.65 -17.59
N ALA A 47 5.11 -1.32 -16.43
CA ALA A 47 6.42 -0.66 -16.32
C ALA A 47 7.61 -1.53 -16.73
N LYS A 48 7.40 -2.83 -17.03
CA LYS A 48 8.41 -3.67 -17.68
C LYS A 48 8.79 -3.11 -19.05
N ASN A 49 7.81 -2.60 -19.80
CA ASN A 49 8.04 -1.95 -21.08
C ASN A 49 8.70 -0.57 -20.88
N GLU A 50 9.88 -0.37 -21.46
CA GLU A 50 10.70 0.83 -21.27
C GLU A 50 9.98 2.11 -21.70
N GLY A 51 9.22 2.06 -22.80
CA GLY A 51 8.48 3.22 -23.33
C GLY A 51 7.35 3.70 -22.41
N ARG A 52 6.82 2.81 -21.57
CA ARG A 52 5.71 3.13 -20.63
C ARG A 52 6.17 3.23 -19.18
N ARG A 53 7.40 2.82 -18.88
CA ARG A 53 7.96 2.69 -17.54
C ARG A 53 7.81 3.96 -16.71
N LYS A 54 8.19 5.13 -17.26
CA LYS A 54 8.15 6.39 -16.50
C LYS A 54 6.72 6.73 -16.06
N ILE A 55 5.76 6.73 -16.98
CA ILE A 55 4.37 7.08 -16.71
C ILE A 55 3.74 6.08 -15.75
N ALA A 56 3.91 4.78 -16.01
CA ALA A 56 3.34 3.73 -15.15
C ALA A 56 3.83 3.82 -13.70
N ILE A 57 5.13 4.11 -13.49
CA ILE A 57 5.69 4.30 -12.14
C ILE A 57 5.14 5.55 -11.45
N HIS A 58 4.97 6.68 -12.16
CA HIS A 58 4.41 7.89 -11.55
C HIS A 58 2.96 7.68 -11.13
N ILE A 59 2.14 7.06 -11.99
CA ILE A 59 0.76 6.71 -11.64
C ILE A 59 0.75 5.77 -10.42
N ALA A 60 1.63 4.77 -10.38
CA ALA A 60 1.71 3.87 -9.24
C ALA A 60 2.10 4.61 -7.94
N ILE A 61 3.03 5.55 -8.00
CA ILE A 61 3.42 6.38 -6.84
C ILE A 61 2.23 7.20 -6.34
N VAL A 62 1.43 7.79 -7.24
CA VAL A 62 0.20 8.53 -6.85
C VAL A 62 -0.79 7.60 -6.14
N LEU A 63 -1.01 6.40 -6.66
CA LEU A 63 -1.89 5.42 -6.00
C LEU A 63 -1.36 4.98 -4.63
N VAL A 64 -0.06 4.77 -4.51
CA VAL A 64 0.57 4.46 -3.21
C VAL A 64 0.40 5.61 -2.22
N LEU A 65 0.55 6.85 -2.67
CA LEU A 65 0.35 8.03 -1.84
C LEU A 65 -1.10 8.15 -1.36
N LEU A 66 -2.07 7.94 -2.25
CA LEU A 66 -3.49 7.91 -1.88
C LEU A 66 -3.80 6.78 -0.89
N GLY A 67 -3.24 5.59 -1.13
CA GLY A 67 -3.35 4.46 -0.20
C GLY A 67 -2.77 4.78 1.17
N PHE A 68 -1.59 5.42 1.23
CA PHE A 68 -0.96 5.84 2.47
C PHE A 68 -1.84 6.85 3.23
N ILE A 69 -2.31 7.90 2.56
CA ILE A 69 -3.19 8.91 3.18
C ILE A 69 -4.47 8.26 3.72
N GLY A 70 -5.06 7.31 2.97
CA GLY A 70 -6.25 6.58 3.41
C GLY A 70 -6.04 5.75 4.70
N THR A 71 -4.80 5.40 5.05
CA THR A 71 -4.49 4.63 6.27
C THR A 71 -4.25 5.49 7.51
N VAL A 72 -4.09 6.80 7.36
CA VAL A 72 -3.79 7.74 8.46
C VAL A 72 -4.77 7.62 9.65
N PRO A 73 -6.10 7.55 9.45
CA PRO A 73 -7.03 7.37 10.57
C PRO A 73 -6.80 6.08 11.35
N GLY A 74 -6.42 4.99 10.65
CA GLY A 74 -6.09 3.72 11.27
C GLY A 74 -4.86 3.78 12.14
N VAL A 75 -3.82 4.49 11.68
CA VAL A 75 -2.59 4.71 12.46
C VAL A 75 -2.87 5.48 13.75
N PHE A 76 -3.72 6.50 13.72
CA PHE A 76 -4.14 7.20 14.95
C PHE A 76 -4.92 6.29 15.90
N LYS A 77 -5.82 5.45 15.37
CA LYS A 77 -6.55 4.45 16.17
C LYS A 77 -5.62 3.43 16.82
N LEU A 78 -4.53 3.06 16.14
CA LEU A 78 -3.51 2.18 16.72
C LEU A 78 -2.86 2.85 17.94
N PHE A 79 -2.45 4.12 17.82
CA PHE A 79 -1.86 4.85 18.95
C PHE A 79 -2.84 5.02 20.12
N SER A 80 -4.12 5.31 19.86
CA SER A 80 -5.11 5.38 20.93
C SER A 80 -5.30 4.03 21.63
N HIS A 81 -5.27 2.92 20.87
CA HIS A 81 -5.36 1.59 21.46
C HIS A 81 -4.16 1.26 22.35
N LEU A 82 -2.94 1.59 21.89
CA LEU A 82 -1.72 1.44 22.70
C LEU A 82 -1.77 2.30 23.98
N GLY A 83 -2.52 3.40 23.97
CA GLY A 83 -2.84 4.22 25.13
C GLY A 83 -3.97 3.70 26.02
N GLY A 84 -4.52 2.51 25.75
CA GLY A 84 -5.55 1.86 26.54
C GLY A 84 -6.99 2.06 26.05
N ALA A 85 -7.20 2.71 24.90
CA ALA A 85 -8.54 2.82 24.32
C ALA A 85 -9.02 1.45 23.77
N GLU A 86 -10.30 1.13 23.98
CA GLU A 86 -10.93 0.00 23.32
C GLU A 86 -11.35 0.37 21.89
N ILE A 87 -11.05 -0.51 20.94
CA ILE A 87 -11.35 -0.31 19.52
C ILE A 87 -12.20 -1.47 19.00
N GLU A 88 -13.42 -1.16 18.54
CA GLU A 88 -14.38 -2.17 18.07
C GLU A 88 -13.86 -3.07 16.94
N ARG A 89 -13.02 -2.53 16.04
CA ARG A 89 -12.51 -3.26 14.84
C ARG A 89 -11.00 -3.28 14.80
N LEU A 90 -10.40 -3.89 15.80
CA LEU A 90 -8.94 -3.91 15.96
C LEU A 90 -8.19 -4.58 14.79
N ALA A 91 -8.75 -5.64 14.20
CA ALA A 91 -8.18 -6.28 13.02
C ALA A 91 -8.05 -5.30 11.83
N ALA A 92 -9.02 -4.41 11.62
CA ALA A 92 -8.95 -3.41 10.56
C ALA A 92 -7.86 -2.36 10.83
N VAL A 93 -7.64 -2.00 12.09
CA VAL A 93 -6.54 -1.11 12.50
C VAL A 93 -5.20 -1.74 12.16
N TYR A 94 -4.96 -3.00 12.51
CA TYR A 94 -3.70 -3.68 12.16
C TYR A 94 -3.46 -3.75 10.66
N VAL A 95 -4.48 -4.11 9.87
CA VAL A 95 -4.38 -4.15 8.41
C VAL A 95 -4.05 -2.77 7.83
N GLN A 96 -4.71 -1.71 8.32
CA GLN A 96 -4.43 -0.34 7.91
C GLN A 96 -3.01 0.09 8.29
N SER A 97 -2.52 -0.28 9.48
CA SER A 97 -1.16 0.04 9.91
C SER A 97 -0.11 -0.70 9.09
N ILE A 98 -0.31 -1.98 8.75
CA ILE A 98 0.59 -2.73 7.88
C ILE A 98 0.64 -2.10 6.49
N MET A 99 -0.54 -1.79 5.92
CA MET A 99 -0.62 -1.10 4.63
C MET A 99 0.09 0.27 4.67
N ALA A 100 -0.07 1.04 5.75
CA ALA A 100 0.60 2.32 5.94
C ALA A 100 2.12 2.18 5.86
N VAL A 101 2.68 1.21 6.60
CA VAL A 101 4.13 0.95 6.63
C VAL A 101 4.64 0.52 5.25
N LEU A 102 3.94 -0.39 4.57
CA LEU A 102 4.33 -0.84 3.23
C LEU A 102 4.34 0.31 2.22
N CYS A 103 3.29 1.14 2.22
CA CYS A 103 3.21 2.31 1.35
C CYS A 103 4.30 3.34 1.68
N PHE A 104 4.55 3.60 2.96
CA PHE A 104 5.59 4.54 3.40
C PHE A 104 6.99 4.10 2.96
N ILE A 105 7.33 2.83 3.16
CA ILE A 105 8.61 2.26 2.71
C ILE A 105 8.78 2.43 1.20
N TYR A 106 7.74 2.14 0.42
CA TYR A 106 7.80 2.33 -1.03
C TYR A 106 8.01 3.80 -1.42
N LEU A 107 7.33 4.74 -0.76
CA LEU A 107 7.49 6.17 -1.02
C LEU A 107 8.92 6.63 -0.72
N ILE A 108 9.57 6.12 0.33
CA ILE A 108 10.99 6.39 0.60
C ILE A 108 11.86 5.92 -0.58
N PHE A 109 11.66 4.70 -1.07
CA PHE A 109 12.40 4.20 -2.23
C PHE A 109 12.13 5.02 -3.49
N ALA A 110 10.90 5.53 -3.68
CA ALA A 110 10.56 6.40 -4.79
C ALA A 110 11.29 7.74 -4.73
N VAL A 111 11.31 8.39 -3.56
CA VAL A 111 12.06 9.63 -3.37
C VAL A 111 13.55 9.42 -3.60
N LYS A 112 14.14 8.34 -3.05
CA LYS A 112 15.55 7.99 -3.28
C LYS A 112 15.83 7.79 -4.78
N SER A 113 14.98 7.05 -5.48
CA SER A 113 15.11 6.84 -6.94
C SER A 113 15.08 8.15 -7.73
N PHE A 114 14.30 9.15 -7.33
CA PHE A 114 14.26 10.46 -7.99
C PHE A 114 15.47 11.34 -7.66
N ILE A 115 16.02 11.21 -6.44
CA ILE A 115 17.25 11.91 -6.06
C ILE A 115 18.43 11.35 -6.86
N ASP A 116 18.56 10.02 -6.91
CA ASP A 116 19.66 9.36 -7.61
C ASP A 116 19.64 9.64 -9.11
N ALA A 117 18.45 9.77 -9.72
CA ALA A 117 18.30 10.15 -11.12
C ALA A 117 18.71 11.61 -11.41
N ARG A 118 18.68 12.50 -10.40
CA ARG A 118 19.09 13.91 -10.52
C ARG A 118 20.57 14.15 -10.21
N ARG A 119 21.23 13.18 -9.57
CA ARG A 119 22.66 13.23 -9.22
C ARG A 119 23.57 12.69 -10.33
N LYS A 120 22.98 12.13 -11.40
CA LYS A 120 23.67 11.75 -12.64
C LYS A 120 23.57 12.89 -13.63
#